data_AF-A0AAJ0EBT9-F1
#
_entry.id   AF-A0AAJ0EBT9-F1
#
_cell.length_a   1.000
_cell.length_b   1.000
_cell.length_c   1.000
_cell.angle_alpha   90.00
_cell.angle_beta   90.00
_cell.angle_gamma   90.00
#
_symmetry.space_group_name_H-M   'P 1'
#
loop_
_entity.id
_entity.type
_entity.pdbx_description
1 polymer ?
#
loop_
_entity_poly.entity_id
_entity_poly.type
_entity_poly.pdbx_seq_one_letter_code
_entity_poly.pdbx_strand_id
1 'polypeptide(L)'
;MRSWLRSLVTIAALAAPIVAETFTNPVIWEELADNEVHRVGDTYYLTASTMHYSPGAPILRSKDLVNWEYVSHSVPVLDWNSQYDLADGKNAYVKGIWASSLRHRASNGLWYFVACVEFSKTYLSADGLSETQRETVFQTPSDIGALEGARMYKRDGNYYIFLTRPPDGQYVLKSSSPWGPYEVKVLADRIALSSVPNTGSPHQGSLVDTQNGDWYYVGFTDIYPGGRSPVLAPITWGDDGFPSLVTVNGAWGDYEYPRPRVDVPSALRTDEFSGTSLRPEWEWNHNPDVSGFEVNNGPTLRTVTVASDLYSAHNTLTHRIRGPIGTGTVHLNVASMADGDRVGLAALRDKSSWIGIEREGDVYSIVTVGGLTMNTDWTTNSTGAVVERRPLADARDVYLRMVADIRPGGPGNVVFSYSVDGQNFETVGASFTLYNNWEFFLALGGSVRVSSFTNA
;
A
#
# COMPACT_ATOMS: atom_id res chain seq x y z
N MET A 1 26.53 -71.12 -35.46
CA MET A 1 25.28 -70.97 -34.68
C MET A 1 25.54 -70.07 -33.49
N ARG A 2 24.58 -69.16 -33.20
CA ARG A 2 24.45 -68.20 -32.07
C ARG A 2 24.67 -66.73 -32.46
N SER A 3 23.61 -66.13 -33.02
CA SER A 3 23.38 -64.69 -33.02
C SER A 3 22.82 -64.28 -31.65
N TRP A 4 23.36 -63.21 -31.07
CA TRP A 4 22.79 -62.55 -29.90
C TRP A 4 22.02 -61.31 -30.36
N LEU A 5 20.69 -61.40 -30.41
CA LEU A 5 19.82 -60.22 -30.47
C LEU A 5 19.83 -59.57 -29.08
N ARG A 6 20.28 -58.32 -28.98
CA ARG A 6 20.02 -57.46 -27.82
C ARG A 6 18.72 -56.70 -28.09
N SER A 7 17.67 -57.05 -27.37
CA SER A 7 16.43 -56.25 -27.33
C SER A 7 16.72 -54.92 -26.63
N LEU A 8 16.56 -53.81 -27.35
CA LEU A 8 16.48 -52.47 -26.78
C LEU A 8 15.09 -52.31 -26.16
N VAL A 9 15.04 -52.29 -24.82
CA VAL A 9 13.86 -51.85 -24.09
C VAL A 9 13.94 -50.33 -23.97
N THR A 10 13.13 -49.62 -24.72
CA THR A 10 12.93 -48.18 -24.56
C THR A 10 12.05 -47.95 -23.34
N ILE A 11 12.62 -47.50 -22.23
CA ILE A 11 11.83 -47.03 -21.08
C ILE A 11 11.34 -45.63 -21.44
N ALA A 12 10.06 -45.52 -21.82
CA ALA A 12 9.39 -44.24 -21.88
C ALA A 12 9.22 -43.73 -20.43
N ALA A 13 9.99 -42.71 -20.05
CA ALA A 13 9.72 -41.98 -18.81
C ALA A 13 8.39 -41.25 -19.00
N LEU A 14 7.34 -41.76 -18.36
CA LEU A 14 6.10 -41.01 -18.15
C LEU A 14 6.45 -39.81 -17.28
N ALA A 15 6.55 -38.62 -17.87
CA ALA A 15 6.58 -37.39 -17.12
C ALA A 15 5.27 -37.31 -16.33
N ALA A 16 5.37 -37.24 -14.99
CA ALA A 16 4.22 -36.94 -14.17
C ALA A 16 3.58 -35.63 -14.67
N PRO A 17 2.24 -35.52 -14.73
CA PRO A 17 1.62 -34.26 -15.10
C PRO A 17 2.10 -33.18 -14.14
N ILE A 18 2.71 -32.13 -14.70
CA ILE A 18 3.01 -30.91 -13.94
C ILE A 18 1.65 -30.33 -13.58
N VAL A 19 1.27 -30.45 -12.30
CA VAL A 19 0.09 -29.75 -11.79
C VAL A 19 0.43 -28.27 -11.82
N ALA A 20 -0.32 -27.49 -12.59
CA ALA A 20 -0.16 -26.04 -12.60
C ALA A 20 -0.42 -25.51 -11.19
N GLU A 21 0.53 -24.75 -10.64
CA GLU A 21 0.37 -24.11 -9.34
C GLU A 21 -0.62 -22.95 -9.48
N THR A 22 -1.56 -22.82 -8.56
CA THR A 22 -2.57 -21.75 -8.54
C THR A 22 -2.29 -20.75 -7.42
N PHE A 23 -2.70 -19.51 -7.60
CA PHE A 23 -2.72 -18.48 -6.56
C PHE A 23 -4.14 -18.02 -6.24
N THR A 24 -4.31 -17.45 -5.05
CA THR A 24 -5.58 -16.87 -4.58
C THR A 24 -5.44 -15.36 -4.46
N ASN A 25 -6.46 -14.63 -4.90
CA ASN A 25 -6.52 -13.18 -4.74
C ASN A 25 -6.96 -12.78 -3.31
N PRO A 26 -6.58 -11.59 -2.81
CA PRO A 26 -5.65 -10.63 -3.40
C PRO A 26 -4.21 -11.14 -3.36
N VAL A 27 -3.40 -10.74 -4.36
CA VAL A 27 -1.98 -11.14 -4.43
C VAL A 27 -1.15 -10.48 -3.32
N ILE A 28 -1.61 -9.32 -2.83
CA ILE A 28 -1.06 -8.66 -1.65
C ILE A 28 -2.24 -8.13 -0.81
N TRP A 29 -2.33 -8.52 0.46
CA TRP A 29 -3.35 -8.02 1.38
C TRP A 29 -2.83 -6.80 2.17
N GLU A 30 -2.62 -5.69 1.47
CA GLU A 30 -2.18 -4.38 1.99
C GLU A 30 -2.85 -3.23 1.21
N GLU A 31 -2.77 -1.99 1.72
CA GLU A 31 -3.15 -0.76 0.99
C GLU A 31 -2.09 -0.43 -0.07
N LEU A 32 -2.36 -0.81 -1.32
CA LEU A 32 -1.52 -0.53 -2.49
C LEU A 32 -2.40 -0.10 -3.65
N ALA A 33 -3.14 0.97 -3.43
CA ALA A 33 -4.09 1.50 -4.40
C ALA A 33 -3.45 2.21 -5.60
N ASP A 34 -4.29 2.50 -6.59
CA ASP A 34 -3.92 3.20 -7.81
C ASP A 34 -2.72 2.56 -8.51
N ASN A 35 -2.59 1.24 -8.40
CA ASN A 35 -1.38 0.54 -8.75
C ASN A 35 -1.05 0.67 -10.25
N GLU A 36 0.23 0.74 -10.58
CA GLU A 36 0.71 0.51 -11.94
C GLU A 36 1.83 -0.52 -11.95
N VAL A 37 1.73 -1.48 -12.85
CA VAL A 37 2.74 -2.51 -13.06
C VAL A 37 3.45 -2.33 -14.39
N HIS A 38 4.78 -2.34 -14.37
CA HIS A 38 5.62 -2.30 -15.55
C HIS A 38 6.64 -3.44 -15.54
N ARG A 39 6.81 -4.12 -16.67
CA ARG A 39 7.79 -5.19 -16.83
C ARG A 39 9.08 -4.68 -17.48
N VAL A 40 10.23 -5.02 -16.89
CA VAL A 40 11.55 -4.85 -17.49
C VAL A 40 12.26 -6.20 -17.50
N GLY A 41 12.41 -6.78 -18.70
CA GLY A 41 12.98 -8.12 -18.84
C GLY A 41 12.13 -9.18 -18.14
N ASP A 42 12.72 -9.87 -17.17
CA ASP A 42 12.10 -10.94 -16.38
C ASP A 42 11.49 -10.45 -15.04
N THR A 43 11.52 -9.14 -14.77
CA THR A 43 11.03 -8.55 -13.52
C THR A 43 9.86 -7.61 -13.75
N TYR A 44 8.88 -7.70 -12.86
CA TYR A 44 7.74 -6.81 -12.78
C TYR A 44 7.95 -5.81 -11.63
N TYR A 45 7.59 -4.56 -11.85
CA TYR A 45 7.69 -3.48 -10.87
C TYR A 45 6.31 -2.87 -10.68
N LEU A 46 5.87 -2.75 -9.43
CA LEU A 46 4.59 -2.15 -9.05
C LEU A 46 4.85 -0.84 -8.30
N THR A 47 4.11 0.21 -8.65
CA THR A 47 3.99 1.44 -7.83
C THR A 47 2.56 1.60 -7.33
N ALA A 48 2.37 2.28 -6.21
CA ALA A 48 1.06 2.61 -5.63
C ALA A 48 0.99 4.07 -5.14
N SER A 49 -0.21 4.58 -4.87
CA SER A 49 -0.40 5.89 -4.24
C SER A 49 -0.15 5.84 -2.73
N THR A 50 0.21 6.99 -2.15
CA THR A 50 0.64 7.13 -0.74
C THR A 50 0.17 8.42 -0.09
N MET A 51 -0.42 9.34 -0.87
CA MET A 51 -0.90 10.61 -0.36
C MET A 51 0.20 11.40 0.36
N HIS A 52 0.05 11.58 1.67
CA HIS A 52 0.93 12.37 2.54
C HIS A 52 2.01 11.53 3.23
N TYR A 53 2.06 10.22 2.99
CA TYR A 53 3.10 9.37 3.55
C TYR A 53 4.45 9.59 2.85
N SER A 54 5.53 9.64 3.63
CA SER A 54 6.89 9.96 3.17
C SER A 54 7.90 8.91 3.65
N PRO A 55 8.72 8.28 2.80
CA PRO A 55 8.80 8.47 1.36
C PRO A 55 7.52 8.01 0.65
N GLY A 56 7.23 8.62 -0.50
CA GLY A 56 6.03 8.39 -1.29
C GLY A 56 6.27 7.54 -2.54
N ALA A 57 5.20 6.93 -3.04
CA ALA A 57 5.17 6.06 -4.21
C ALA A 57 6.10 4.83 -4.07
N PRO A 58 5.73 3.83 -3.24
CA PRO A 58 6.53 2.64 -3.04
C PRO A 58 6.73 1.90 -4.36
N ILE A 59 7.88 1.25 -4.50
CA ILE A 59 8.24 0.38 -5.61
C ILE A 59 8.37 -1.02 -5.04
N LEU A 60 7.54 -1.93 -5.53
CA LEU A 60 7.65 -3.36 -5.27
C LEU A 60 8.18 -4.06 -6.52
N ARG A 61 8.90 -5.18 -6.35
CA ARG A 61 9.30 -6.06 -7.44
C ARG A 61 8.72 -7.46 -7.29
N SER A 62 8.51 -8.12 -8.41
CA SER A 62 8.12 -9.53 -8.49
C SER A 62 8.76 -10.21 -9.70
N LYS A 63 8.91 -11.53 -9.64
CA LYS A 63 9.30 -12.39 -10.78
C LYS A 63 8.13 -13.18 -11.36
N ASP A 64 6.96 -13.15 -10.70
CA ASP A 64 5.80 -13.98 -11.05
C ASP A 64 4.44 -13.27 -10.98
N LEU A 65 4.42 -11.96 -10.68
CA LEU A 65 3.23 -11.11 -10.47
C LEU A 65 2.40 -11.45 -9.22
N VAL A 66 2.81 -12.44 -8.43
CA VAL A 66 2.08 -12.91 -7.25
C VAL A 66 2.87 -12.62 -5.98
N ASN A 67 4.15 -12.94 -5.96
CA ASN A 67 5.04 -12.74 -4.83
C ASN A 67 5.80 -11.43 -5.00
N TRP A 68 5.54 -10.47 -4.12
CA TRP A 68 6.06 -9.11 -4.20
C TRP A 68 6.88 -8.72 -2.97
N GLU A 69 8.00 -8.04 -3.20
CA GLU A 69 8.84 -7.44 -2.15
C GLU A 69 9.03 -5.94 -2.41
N TYR A 70 9.04 -5.14 -1.35
CA TYR A 70 9.36 -3.71 -1.43
C TYR A 70 10.85 -3.52 -1.72
N VAL A 71 11.18 -2.60 -2.61
CA VAL A 71 12.58 -2.36 -3.02
C VAL A 71 13.01 -0.90 -2.96
N SER A 72 12.10 0.05 -3.05
CA SER A 72 12.41 1.49 -3.01
C SER A 72 11.13 2.31 -2.93
N HIS A 73 11.27 3.63 -2.99
CA HIS A 73 10.23 4.61 -3.29
C HIS A 73 10.66 5.49 -4.46
N SER A 74 9.69 6.05 -5.20
CA SER A 74 9.97 7.00 -6.28
C SER A 74 10.19 8.43 -5.75
N VAL A 75 9.57 8.77 -4.61
CA VAL A 75 9.63 10.11 -4.02
C VAL A 75 10.21 10.02 -2.61
N PRO A 76 11.53 10.22 -2.43
CA PRO A 76 12.17 10.03 -1.12
C PRO A 76 11.74 11.07 -0.07
N VAL A 77 11.35 12.28 -0.49
CA VAL A 77 10.83 13.37 0.36
C VAL A 77 9.75 14.13 -0.42
N LEU A 78 8.67 14.53 0.25
CA LEU A 78 7.55 15.27 -0.34
C LEU A 78 7.86 16.79 -0.38
N ASP A 79 8.87 17.19 -1.15
CA ASP A 79 9.37 18.58 -1.21
C ASP A 79 8.51 19.47 -2.14
N TRP A 80 7.29 19.78 -1.69
CA TRP A 80 6.35 20.60 -2.45
C TRP A 80 5.96 21.91 -1.77
N ASN A 81 5.58 21.87 -0.48
CA ASN A 81 5.30 23.04 0.35
C ASN A 81 5.23 22.64 1.83
N SER A 82 5.17 23.64 2.72
CA SER A 82 5.28 23.45 4.18
C SER A 82 4.18 22.58 4.81
N GLN A 83 3.05 22.35 4.12
CA GLN A 83 1.99 21.50 4.67
C GLN A 83 2.39 20.01 4.70
N TYR A 84 3.34 19.58 3.86
CA TYR A 84 3.89 18.21 3.88
C TYR A 84 4.93 18.00 4.99
N ASP A 85 5.39 19.08 5.62
CA ASP A 85 6.31 19.02 6.75
C ASP A 85 5.58 19.17 8.09
N LEU A 86 4.23 19.19 8.12
CA LEU A 86 3.41 19.54 9.29
C LEU A 86 3.77 20.91 9.91
N ALA A 87 4.30 21.83 9.09
CA ALA A 87 4.73 23.14 9.55
C ALA A 87 3.61 24.19 9.47
N ASP A 88 3.81 25.31 10.18
CA ASP A 88 2.90 26.46 10.21
C ASP A 88 1.45 26.14 10.65
N GLY A 89 1.25 25.06 11.42
CA GLY A 89 -0.07 24.57 11.81
C GLY A 89 -0.89 24.00 10.64
N LYS A 90 -0.24 23.65 9.53
CA LYS A 90 -0.87 23.07 8.34
C LYS A 90 -0.59 21.57 8.25
N ASN A 91 -1.42 20.88 7.48
CA ASN A 91 -1.23 19.47 7.15
C ASN A 91 -1.61 19.19 5.69
N ALA A 92 -1.13 18.06 5.19
CA ALA A 92 -1.39 17.51 3.87
C ALA A 92 -2.28 16.25 3.91
N TYR A 93 -3.03 15.99 4.99
CA TYR A 93 -3.85 14.78 5.08
C TYR A 93 -4.76 14.65 3.85
N VAL A 94 -4.77 13.44 3.28
CA VAL A 94 -5.50 13.09 2.04
C VAL A 94 -5.08 13.89 0.79
N LYS A 95 -3.96 14.64 0.85
CA LYS A 95 -3.30 15.29 -0.31
C LYS A 95 -2.03 14.52 -0.71
N GLY A 96 -1.21 15.07 -1.60
CA GLY A 96 0.04 14.46 -2.04
C GLY A 96 -0.12 13.51 -3.22
N ILE A 97 0.45 12.32 -3.13
CA ILE A 97 0.54 11.36 -4.24
C ILE A 97 -0.76 10.57 -4.39
N TRP A 98 -1.58 10.99 -5.35
CA TRP A 98 -2.76 10.28 -5.83
C TRP A 98 -2.39 9.34 -6.99
N ALA A 99 -3.37 8.85 -7.75
CA ALA A 99 -3.12 8.01 -8.92
C ALA A 99 -2.05 8.59 -9.84
N SER A 100 -0.93 7.87 -9.93
CA SER A 100 0.30 8.29 -10.60
C SER A 100 0.73 7.26 -11.63
N SER A 101 1.84 7.48 -12.32
CA SER A 101 2.38 6.56 -13.31
C SER A 101 3.89 6.34 -13.17
N LEU A 102 4.35 5.11 -13.40
CA LEU A 102 5.77 4.73 -13.40
C LEU A 102 6.10 3.94 -14.66
N ARG A 103 7.10 4.39 -15.43
CA ARG A 103 7.60 3.68 -16.62
C ARG A 103 9.12 3.70 -16.70
N HIS A 104 9.67 2.60 -17.22
CA HIS A 104 11.08 2.52 -17.57
C HIS A 104 11.29 2.86 -19.05
N ARG A 105 12.29 3.70 -19.35
CA ARG A 105 12.62 4.11 -20.71
C ARG A 105 13.89 3.41 -21.19
N ALA A 106 13.71 2.34 -21.96
CA ALA A 106 14.80 1.50 -22.43
C ALA A 106 15.90 2.25 -23.20
N SER A 107 15.58 3.34 -23.90
CA SER A 107 16.56 4.11 -24.69
C SER A 107 17.63 4.82 -23.86
N ASN A 108 17.36 5.09 -22.58
CA ASN A 108 18.32 5.74 -21.67
C ASN A 108 18.47 5.02 -20.32
N GLY A 109 17.73 3.94 -20.09
CA GLY A 109 17.80 3.15 -18.85
C GLY A 109 17.22 3.84 -17.62
N LEU A 110 16.46 4.93 -17.80
CA LEU A 110 15.89 5.69 -16.68
C LEU A 110 14.46 5.29 -16.37
N TRP A 111 14.10 5.43 -15.10
CA TRP A 111 12.72 5.36 -14.61
C TRP A 111 12.11 6.76 -14.56
N TYR A 112 10.86 6.88 -15.00
CA TYR A 112 10.07 8.10 -14.97
C TYR A 112 8.83 7.86 -14.12
N PHE A 113 8.75 8.57 -13.00
CA PHE A 113 7.57 8.64 -12.16
C PHE A 113 6.85 9.97 -12.41
N VAL A 114 5.52 9.92 -12.56
CA VAL A 114 4.69 11.08 -12.89
C VAL A 114 3.49 11.11 -11.97
N ALA A 115 3.34 12.21 -11.25
CA ALA A 115 2.21 12.45 -10.36
C ALA A 115 1.70 13.88 -10.55
N CYS A 116 0.39 14.07 -10.47
CA CYS A 116 -0.20 15.38 -10.29
C CYS A 116 -0.41 15.60 -8.78
N VAL A 117 0.21 16.64 -8.23
CA VAL A 117 0.07 16.99 -6.81
C VAL A 117 -0.61 18.35 -6.70
N GLU A 118 -1.66 18.41 -5.87
CA GLU A 118 -2.45 19.62 -5.60
C GLU A 118 -2.97 20.36 -6.85
N PHE A 119 -3.37 19.60 -7.88
CA PHE A 119 -3.98 20.13 -9.10
C PHE A 119 -3.17 21.21 -9.83
N SER A 120 -1.89 21.39 -9.48
CA SER A 120 -1.10 22.57 -9.88
C SER A 120 0.16 22.24 -10.68
N LYS A 121 0.60 20.97 -10.71
CA LYS A 121 1.83 20.56 -11.41
C LYS A 121 1.69 19.17 -12.04
N THR A 122 1.72 19.12 -13.37
CA THR A 122 2.02 17.92 -14.16
C THR A 122 3.12 18.32 -15.16
N TYR A 123 4.21 17.57 -15.19
CA TYR A 123 5.39 17.85 -16.03
C TYR A 123 5.62 16.66 -16.98
N LEU A 124 5.99 16.88 -18.25
CA LEU A 124 6.96 16.04 -19.00
C LEU A 124 7.22 16.59 -20.43
N SER A 125 8.44 17.13 -20.64
CA SER A 125 9.02 17.51 -21.95
C SER A 125 9.99 16.42 -22.41
N ALA A 126 10.84 16.64 -23.43
CA ALA A 126 11.78 15.61 -23.89
C ALA A 126 12.78 15.13 -22.81
N ASP A 127 13.10 16.00 -21.85
CA ASP A 127 13.84 15.74 -20.60
C ASP A 127 12.97 15.20 -19.46
N GLY A 128 11.65 15.30 -19.62
CA GLY A 128 10.64 14.88 -18.68
C GLY A 128 10.19 15.92 -17.67
N LEU A 129 10.41 17.21 -17.93
CA LEU A 129 10.22 18.25 -16.91
C LEU A 129 9.15 19.32 -17.20
N SER A 130 8.42 19.33 -18.34
CA SER A 130 7.33 20.29 -18.58
C SER A 130 6.26 19.83 -19.57
N GLU A 131 4.98 20.05 -19.28
CA GLU A 131 3.88 19.73 -20.22
C GLU A 131 4.05 20.45 -21.57
N THR A 132 4.06 19.69 -22.68
CA THR A 132 4.28 20.25 -24.03
C THR A 132 3.00 20.48 -24.82
N GLN A 133 1.92 19.76 -24.50
CA GLN A 133 0.64 19.83 -25.22
C GLN A 133 -0.49 19.33 -24.30
N ARG A 134 -1.66 19.98 -24.41
CA ARG A 134 -2.91 19.58 -23.76
C ARG A 134 -3.99 19.43 -24.81
N GLU A 135 -4.61 18.26 -24.87
CA GLU A 135 -5.69 17.97 -25.81
C GLU A 135 -6.67 16.97 -25.21
N THR A 136 -7.97 17.21 -25.44
CA THR A 136 -9.02 16.24 -25.08
C THR A 136 -9.11 15.19 -26.17
N VAL A 137 -8.59 13.99 -25.90
CA VAL A 137 -8.58 12.88 -26.89
C VAL A 137 -9.81 11.99 -26.84
N PHE A 138 -10.62 12.09 -25.78
CA PHE A 138 -11.84 11.32 -25.59
C PHE A 138 -12.83 12.06 -24.69
N GLN A 139 -14.10 12.06 -25.08
CA GLN A 139 -15.20 12.56 -24.26
C GLN A 139 -16.07 11.36 -23.87
N THR A 140 -16.17 11.09 -22.57
CA THR A 140 -16.94 9.93 -22.11
C THR A 140 -18.43 10.09 -22.43
N PRO A 141 -19.06 9.06 -23.03
CA PRO A 141 -20.51 8.99 -23.16
C PRO A 141 -21.24 9.15 -21.81
N SER A 142 -22.34 9.89 -21.81
CA SER A 142 -23.08 10.23 -20.58
C SER A 142 -23.66 9.03 -19.83
N ASP A 143 -23.92 7.93 -20.53
CA ASP A 143 -24.42 6.67 -19.99
C ASP A 143 -23.33 5.85 -19.27
N ILE A 144 -22.05 6.10 -19.54
CA ILE A 144 -20.93 5.50 -18.81
C ILE A 144 -20.64 6.28 -17.53
N GLY A 145 -20.72 7.61 -17.57
CA GLY A 145 -20.40 8.48 -16.44
C GLY A 145 -18.93 8.93 -16.42
N ALA A 146 -18.41 9.31 -15.25
CA ALA A 146 -17.03 9.74 -15.12
C ALA A 146 -16.06 8.55 -15.29
N LEU A 147 -14.98 8.78 -16.04
CA LEU A 147 -13.88 7.83 -16.18
C LEU A 147 -12.59 8.49 -15.67
N GLU A 148 -11.78 7.72 -14.96
CA GLU A 148 -10.50 8.16 -14.39
C GLU A 148 -9.45 7.04 -14.38
N GLY A 149 -8.33 7.24 -13.68
CA GLY A 149 -7.32 6.19 -13.47
C GLY A 149 -6.57 5.78 -14.74
N ALA A 150 -6.36 6.72 -15.67
CA ALA A 150 -5.80 6.45 -16.98
C ALA A 150 -4.46 5.69 -16.94
N ARG A 151 -4.35 4.61 -17.73
CA ARG A 151 -3.09 3.94 -18.08
C ARG A 151 -2.99 3.74 -19.58
N MET A 152 -1.91 4.22 -20.19
CA MET A 152 -1.74 4.18 -21.64
C MET A 152 -0.80 3.06 -22.08
N TYR A 153 -1.15 2.39 -23.18
CA TYR A 153 -0.37 1.31 -23.78
C TYR A 153 -0.28 1.48 -25.29
N LYS A 154 0.78 0.92 -25.87
CA LYS A 154 0.91 0.73 -27.32
C LYS A 154 1.11 -0.76 -27.58
N ARG A 155 0.28 -1.36 -28.43
CA ARG A 155 0.30 -2.78 -28.78
C ARG A 155 -0.16 -2.96 -30.22
N ASP A 156 0.56 -3.73 -31.02
CA ASP A 156 0.23 -4.08 -32.41
C ASP A 156 -0.17 -2.87 -33.27
N GLY A 157 0.58 -1.78 -33.16
CA GLY A 157 0.35 -0.54 -33.90
C GLY A 157 -0.77 0.35 -33.36
N ASN A 158 -1.56 -0.11 -32.39
CA ASN A 158 -2.65 0.63 -31.75
C ASN A 158 -2.23 1.20 -30.39
N TYR A 159 -2.96 2.23 -29.96
CA TYR A 159 -2.88 2.88 -28.66
C TYR A 159 -4.12 2.53 -27.84
N TYR A 160 -3.90 2.22 -26.58
CA TYR A 160 -4.95 1.86 -25.64
C TYR A 160 -4.91 2.76 -24.42
N ILE A 161 -6.07 3.11 -23.87
CA ILE A 161 -6.18 3.79 -22.58
C ILE A 161 -7.13 2.97 -21.70
N PHE A 162 -6.59 2.44 -20.59
CA PHE A 162 -7.39 1.82 -19.54
C PHE A 162 -7.94 2.89 -18.61
N LEU A 163 -9.25 2.80 -18.32
CA LEU A 163 -9.96 3.75 -17.47
C LEU A 163 -10.92 3.02 -16.55
N THR A 164 -11.01 3.48 -15.30
CA THR A 164 -12.03 3.01 -14.35
C THR A 164 -13.26 3.90 -14.41
N ARG A 165 -14.45 3.32 -14.27
CA ARG A 165 -15.68 4.01 -13.81
C ARG A 165 -15.76 3.76 -12.31
N PRO A 166 -15.41 4.74 -11.46
CA PRO A 166 -15.30 4.49 -10.03
C PRO A 166 -16.65 4.12 -9.39
N PRO A 167 -16.67 3.16 -8.44
CA PRO A 167 -15.61 2.21 -8.08
C PRO A 167 -15.88 0.79 -8.62
N ASP A 168 -16.55 0.64 -9.78
CA ASP A 168 -17.14 -0.66 -10.15
C ASP A 168 -17.07 -1.05 -11.62
N GLY A 169 -16.44 -0.25 -12.49
CA GLY A 169 -16.30 -0.56 -13.91
C GLY A 169 -14.89 -0.35 -14.43
N GLN A 170 -14.47 -1.15 -15.40
CA GLN A 170 -13.22 -0.99 -16.12
C GLN A 170 -13.50 -0.97 -17.62
N TYR A 171 -12.94 0.04 -18.30
CA TYR A 171 -13.13 0.34 -19.70
C TYR A 171 -11.78 0.43 -20.42
N VAL A 172 -11.81 0.13 -21.72
CA VAL A 172 -10.64 0.20 -22.59
C VAL A 172 -10.98 1.07 -23.79
N LEU A 173 -10.19 2.10 -23.99
CA LEU A 173 -10.17 2.88 -25.21
C LEU A 173 -9.15 2.29 -26.17
N LYS A 174 -9.43 2.27 -27.48
CA LYS A 174 -8.50 1.85 -28.54
C LYS A 174 -8.50 2.85 -29.70
N SER A 175 -7.33 3.17 -30.23
CA SER A 175 -7.16 4.00 -31.44
C SER A 175 -5.89 3.63 -32.20
N SER A 176 -5.83 3.93 -33.49
CA SER A 176 -4.59 3.86 -34.29
C SER A 176 -3.67 5.07 -34.09
N SER A 177 -4.16 6.11 -33.39
CA SER A 177 -3.43 7.34 -33.07
C SER A 177 -3.45 7.59 -31.56
N PRO A 178 -2.36 8.11 -30.95
CA PRO A 178 -2.39 8.47 -29.54
C PRO A 178 -3.35 9.65 -29.25
N TRP A 179 -3.79 10.34 -30.31
CA TRP A 179 -4.69 11.50 -30.24
C TRP A 179 -6.14 11.14 -30.58
N GLY A 180 -6.44 9.86 -30.81
CA GLY A 180 -7.76 9.40 -31.19
C GLY A 180 -8.07 9.58 -32.69
N PRO A 181 -9.35 9.45 -33.09
CA PRO A 181 -10.48 9.15 -32.21
C PRO A 181 -10.36 7.77 -31.56
N TYR A 182 -10.92 7.63 -30.36
CA TYR A 182 -10.90 6.39 -29.58
C TYR A 182 -12.25 5.68 -29.64
N GLU A 183 -12.23 4.37 -29.88
CA GLU A 183 -13.34 3.44 -29.63
C GLU A 183 -13.30 2.97 -28.18
N VAL A 184 -14.44 2.80 -27.51
CA VAL A 184 -14.53 2.33 -26.12
C VAL A 184 -15.21 0.98 -26.01
N LYS A 185 -14.70 0.11 -25.12
CA LYS A 185 -15.31 -1.18 -24.76
C LYS A 185 -15.23 -1.41 -23.25
N VAL A 186 -16.23 -2.08 -22.70
CA VAL A 186 -16.23 -2.56 -21.31
C VAL A 186 -15.28 -3.75 -21.19
N LEU A 187 -14.39 -3.74 -20.20
CA LEU A 187 -13.59 -4.89 -19.79
C LEU A 187 -14.25 -5.65 -18.64
N ALA A 188 -14.74 -4.91 -17.64
CA ALA A 188 -15.42 -5.44 -16.46
C ALA A 188 -16.48 -4.43 -15.99
N ASP A 189 -17.65 -4.89 -15.58
CA ASP A 189 -18.71 -4.06 -14.97
C ASP A 189 -19.34 -4.85 -13.82
N ARG A 190 -19.12 -4.38 -12.59
CA ARG A 190 -19.67 -4.97 -11.35
C ARG A 190 -19.36 -6.46 -11.18
N ILE A 191 -18.17 -6.87 -11.60
CA ILE A 191 -17.68 -8.24 -11.43
C ILE A 191 -17.14 -8.36 -10.00
N ALA A 192 -17.61 -9.36 -9.26
CA ALA A 192 -17.17 -9.60 -7.88
C ALA A 192 -15.80 -10.30 -7.81
N LEU A 193 -15.16 -10.21 -6.65
CA LEU A 193 -14.04 -11.07 -6.26
C LEU A 193 -14.55 -12.32 -5.52
N SER A 194 -14.23 -13.52 -6.01
CA SER A 194 -14.77 -14.76 -5.42
C SER A 194 -14.09 -15.17 -4.12
N SER A 195 -12.80 -14.85 -3.96
CA SER A 195 -11.98 -15.31 -2.84
C SER A 195 -12.25 -14.55 -1.54
N VAL A 196 -12.72 -13.30 -1.62
CA VAL A 196 -12.97 -12.45 -0.46
C VAL A 196 -14.33 -11.76 -0.61
N PRO A 197 -15.34 -12.10 0.23
CA PRO A 197 -16.66 -11.47 0.17
C PRO A 197 -16.60 -9.99 0.63
N ASN A 198 -17.61 -9.21 0.25
CA ASN A 198 -17.82 -7.82 0.68
C ASN A 198 -16.72 -6.82 0.26
N THR A 199 -16.03 -7.07 -0.85
CA THR A 199 -14.87 -6.29 -1.33
C THR A 199 -15.15 -5.34 -2.49
N GLY A 200 -16.44 -5.11 -2.79
CA GLY A 200 -16.84 -4.39 -3.99
C GLY A 200 -16.47 -5.15 -5.27
N SER A 201 -16.11 -4.40 -6.30
CA SER A 201 -15.64 -4.94 -7.58
C SER A 201 -14.19 -4.54 -7.83
N PRO A 202 -13.32 -5.50 -8.23
CA PRO A 202 -12.01 -5.12 -8.71
C PRO A 202 -12.05 -4.15 -9.89
N HIS A 203 -11.32 -3.05 -9.77
CA HIS A 203 -11.31 -1.95 -10.74
C HIS A 203 -9.96 -1.23 -10.74
N GLN A 204 -9.78 -0.32 -11.71
CA GLN A 204 -8.58 0.49 -11.89
C GLN A 204 -7.29 -0.37 -11.94
N GLY A 205 -6.12 0.24 -11.92
CA GLY A 205 -4.86 -0.48 -12.04
C GLY A 205 -4.38 -0.56 -13.49
N SER A 206 -3.71 -1.65 -13.86
CA SER A 206 -2.90 -1.70 -15.09
C SER A 206 -2.84 -3.07 -15.76
N LEU A 207 -2.54 -3.07 -17.05
CA LEU A 207 -2.20 -4.26 -17.82
C LEU A 207 -0.70 -4.49 -17.83
N VAL A 208 -0.29 -5.75 -17.84
CA VAL A 208 1.10 -6.15 -18.01
C VAL A 208 1.20 -7.44 -18.80
N ASP A 209 2.19 -7.55 -19.66
CA ASP A 209 2.50 -8.75 -20.41
C ASP A 209 3.60 -9.57 -19.71
N THR A 210 3.58 -10.88 -19.87
CA THR A 210 4.68 -11.76 -19.45
C THR A 210 5.74 -11.87 -20.54
N GLN A 211 6.86 -12.52 -20.23
CA GLN A 211 7.92 -12.79 -21.18
C GLN A 211 7.47 -13.73 -22.33
N ASN A 212 6.37 -14.46 -22.13
CA ASN A 212 5.80 -15.37 -23.13
C ASN A 212 4.72 -14.69 -24.00
N GLY A 213 4.38 -13.43 -23.71
CA GLY A 213 3.34 -12.68 -24.44
C GLY A 213 1.92 -12.83 -23.88
N ASP A 214 1.74 -13.59 -22.79
CA ASP A 214 0.48 -13.65 -22.05
C ASP A 214 0.20 -12.32 -21.35
N TRP A 215 -1.07 -11.92 -21.24
CA TRP A 215 -1.44 -10.64 -20.62
C TRP A 215 -2.20 -10.86 -19.33
N TYR A 216 -1.99 -9.95 -18.39
CA TYR A 216 -2.64 -9.93 -17.10
C TYR A 216 -3.13 -8.52 -16.76
N TYR A 217 -4.23 -8.47 -16.03
CA TYR A 217 -4.77 -7.26 -15.44
C TYR A 217 -4.51 -7.28 -13.94
N VAL A 218 -3.74 -6.29 -13.48
CA VAL A 218 -3.46 -6.02 -12.07
C VAL A 218 -4.31 -4.84 -11.64
N GLY A 219 -5.46 -5.11 -11.04
CA GLY A 219 -6.34 -4.08 -10.45
C GLY A 219 -6.20 -4.03 -8.93
N PHE A 220 -7.12 -3.34 -8.26
CA PHE A 220 -7.29 -3.46 -6.81
C PHE A 220 -8.77 -3.61 -6.46
N THR A 221 -9.04 -4.07 -5.23
CA THR A 221 -10.39 -4.24 -4.69
C THR A 221 -10.52 -3.54 -3.33
N ASP A 222 -11.69 -2.99 -3.03
CA ASP A 222 -11.95 -2.21 -1.82
C ASP A 222 -12.20 -3.14 -0.61
N ILE A 223 -11.18 -3.38 0.20
CA ILE A 223 -11.20 -4.26 1.38
C ILE A 223 -11.33 -3.49 2.71
N TYR A 224 -12.02 -2.34 2.72
CA TYR A 224 -12.13 -1.51 3.94
C TYR A 224 -12.66 -2.31 5.15
N PRO A 225 -12.09 -2.11 6.36
CA PRO A 225 -11.14 -1.05 6.73
C PRO A 225 -9.67 -1.32 6.39
N GLY A 226 -9.35 -2.44 5.75
CA GLY A 226 -8.00 -2.83 5.35
C GLY A 226 -7.44 -2.09 4.13
N GLY A 227 -8.25 -1.27 3.46
CA GLY A 227 -7.83 -0.45 2.33
C GLY A 227 -8.24 -0.98 0.96
N ARG A 228 -7.29 -0.93 0.02
CA ARG A 228 -7.42 -1.30 -1.39
C ARG A 228 -6.26 -2.20 -1.78
N SER A 229 -6.57 -3.46 -2.02
CA SER A 229 -5.58 -4.52 -2.21
C SER A 229 -5.45 -4.97 -3.66
N PRO A 230 -4.22 -5.13 -4.18
CA PRO A 230 -3.99 -5.60 -5.54
C PRO A 230 -4.58 -6.99 -5.80
N VAL A 231 -5.23 -7.13 -6.95
CA VAL A 231 -5.75 -8.39 -7.46
C VAL A 231 -5.29 -8.61 -8.90
N LEU A 232 -5.23 -9.87 -9.31
CA LEU A 232 -4.65 -10.31 -10.58
C LEU A 232 -5.61 -11.24 -11.32
N ALA A 233 -5.79 -11.00 -12.62
CA ALA A 233 -6.53 -11.90 -13.51
C ALA A 233 -5.88 -11.97 -14.91
N PRO A 234 -5.95 -13.12 -15.60
CA PRO A 234 -5.52 -13.24 -16.99
C PRO A 234 -6.39 -12.42 -17.95
N ILE A 235 -5.78 -12.00 -19.05
CA ILE A 235 -6.42 -11.26 -20.15
C ILE A 235 -6.22 -12.04 -21.45
N THR A 236 -7.30 -12.17 -22.20
CA THR A 236 -7.26 -12.63 -23.60
C THR A 236 -7.49 -11.45 -24.54
N TRP A 237 -7.07 -11.59 -25.79
CA TRP A 237 -7.27 -10.57 -26.83
C TRP A 237 -8.17 -11.13 -27.92
N GLY A 238 -9.24 -10.40 -28.25
CA GLY A 238 -10.14 -10.76 -29.34
C GLY A 238 -9.59 -10.37 -30.71
N ASP A 239 -10.20 -10.91 -31.76
CA ASP A 239 -9.88 -10.56 -33.16
C ASP A 239 -10.14 -9.08 -33.49
N ASP A 240 -11.00 -8.42 -32.69
CA ASP A 240 -11.25 -6.97 -32.74
C ASP A 240 -10.13 -6.14 -32.11
N GLY A 241 -9.08 -6.79 -31.59
CA GLY A 241 -7.94 -6.16 -30.94
C GLY A 241 -8.25 -5.57 -29.56
N PHE A 242 -9.38 -5.90 -28.93
CA PHE A 242 -9.68 -5.51 -27.55
C PHE A 242 -9.35 -6.63 -26.55
N PRO A 243 -8.90 -6.29 -25.33
CA PRO A 243 -8.71 -7.26 -24.27
C PRO A 243 -10.06 -7.71 -23.68
N SER A 244 -10.11 -8.90 -23.12
CA SER A 244 -11.23 -9.48 -22.37
C SER A 244 -10.72 -10.11 -21.08
N LEU A 245 -11.43 -9.86 -19.98
CA LEU A 245 -11.11 -10.44 -18.68
C LEU A 245 -11.43 -11.94 -18.67
N VAL A 246 -10.48 -12.77 -18.23
CA VAL A 246 -10.75 -14.17 -17.94
C VAL A 246 -11.41 -14.27 -16.56
N THR A 247 -12.63 -14.81 -16.51
CA THR A 247 -13.39 -14.99 -15.28
C THR A 247 -13.51 -16.46 -14.90
N VAL A 248 -13.64 -16.73 -13.61
CA VAL A 248 -13.99 -18.04 -13.06
C VAL A 248 -15.41 -17.93 -12.51
N ASN A 249 -16.35 -18.66 -13.10
CA ASN A 249 -17.78 -18.59 -12.74
C ASN A 249 -18.35 -17.15 -12.77
N GLY A 250 -17.88 -16.32 -13.70
CA GLY A 250 -18.33 -14.92 -13.83
C GLY A 250 -17.75 -13.96 -12.79
N ALA A 251 -16.75 -14.37 -12.01
CA ALA A 251 -16.05 -13.56 -11.01
C ALA A 251 -14.53 -13.50 -11.28
N TRP A 252 -13.86 -12.57 -10.60
CA TRP A 252 -12.41 -12.67 -10.39
C TRP A 252 -12.14 -13.87 -9.51
N GLY A 253 -11.37 -14.82 -10.05
CA GLY A 253 -11.18 -16.14 -9.45
C GLY A 253 -9.80 -16.36 -8.82
N ASP A 254 -9.57 -17.64 -8.59
CA ASP A 254 -8.24 -18.21 -8.40
C ASP A 254 -7.74 -18.67 -9.77
N TYR A 255 -6.49 -18.37 -10.08
CA TYR A 255 -5.90 -18.61 -11.40
C TYR A 255 -4.57 -19.35 -11.26
N GLU A 256 -4.11 -19.91 -12.37
CA GLU A 256 -2.75 -20.43 -12.47
C GLU A 256 -1.72 -19.30 -12.35
N TYR A 257 -0.57 -19.62 -11.74
CA TYR A 257 0.55 -18.71 -11.65
C TYR A 257 0.99 -18.22 -13.05
N PRO A 258 1.18 -16.91 -13.26
CA PRO A 258 1.63 -16.36 -14.54
C PRO A 258 3.01 -16.84 -15.00
N ARG A 259 3.85 -17.19 -14.03
CA ARG A 259 5.22 -17.68 -14.18
C ARG A 259 5.49 -18.68 -13.06
N PRO A 260 6.49 -19.57 -13.19
CA PRO A 260 6.91 -20.41 -12.08
C PRO A 260 7.12 -19.56 -10.82
N ARG A 261 6.54 -20.02 -9.71
CA ARG A 261 6.57 -19.32 -8.44
C ARG A 261 8.00 -19.00 -8.02
N VAL A 262 8.22 -17.76 -7.59
CA VAL A 262 9.48 -17.31 -7.00
C VAL A 262 9.18 -16.68 -5.66
N ASP A 263 9.51 -17.38 -4.58
CA ASP A 263 9.36 -16.85 -3.23
C ASP A 263 10.28 -15.64 -3.01
N VAL A 264 9.75 -14.65 -2.29
CA VAL A 264 10.48 -13.48 -1.80
C VAL A 264 10.57 -13.53 -0.26
N PRO A 265 11.48 -12.77 0.37
CA PRO A 265 11.51 -12.70 1.82
C PRO A 265 10.13 -12.31 2.39
N SER A 266 9.68 -13.04 3.41
CA SER A 266 8.40 -12.76 4.07
C SER A 266 8.35 -11.30 4.53
N ALA A 267 7.26 -10.62 4.19
CA ALA A 267 6.95 -9.31 4.75
C ALA A 267 6.50 -9.41 6.22
N LEU A 268 6.01 -10.57 6.66
CA LEU A 268 5.71 -10.87 8.06
C LEU A 268 7.00 -11.30 8.76
N ARG A 269 7.80 -10.32 9.16
CA ARG A 269 9.07 -10.54 9.85
C ARG A 269 9.32 -9.47 10.90
N THR A 270 10.16 -9.79 11.87
CA THR A 270 10.73 -8.78 12.76
C THR A 270 11.69 -7.90 11.96
N ASP A 271 11.55 -6.60 12.10
CA ASP A 271 12.55 -5.64 11.65
C ASP A 271 13.32 -5.11 12.86
N GLU A 272 14.58 -5.49 12.97
CA GLU A 272 15.51 -5.02 14.00
C GLU A 272 16.11 -3.65 13.64
N PHE A 273 15.72 -3.06 12.50
CA PHE A 273 16.25 -1.79 12.00
C PHE A 273 17.78 -1.79 11.90
N SER A 274 18.34 -2.92 11.46
CA SER A 274 19.78 -3.11 11.29
C SER A 274 20.36 -2.12 10.28
N GLY A 275 21.54 -1.60 10.56
CA GLY A 275 22.20 -0.60 9.71
C GLY A 275 21.74 0.82 10.03
N THR A 276 21.79 1.70 9.02
CA THR A 276 21.62 3.16 9.19
C THR A 276 20.43 3.76 8.43
N SER A 277 19.51 2.92 7.97
CA SER A 277 18.36 3.34 7.17
C SER A 277 17.14 2.46 7.44
N LEU A 278 15.95 3.06 7.34
CA LEU A 278 14.70 2.31 7.34
C LEU A 278 14.59 1.45 6.08
N ARG A 279 13.93 0.30 6.21
CA ARG A 279 13.58 -0.53 5.04
C ARG A 279 12.43 0.12 4.27
N PRO A 280 12.27 -0.20 2.97
CA PRO A 280 11.26 0.44 2.11
C PRO A 280 9.80 0.12 2.46
N GLU A 281 9.54 -0.71 3.47
CA GLU A 281 8.18 -0.91 3.98
C GLU A 281 7.70 0.20 4.93
N TRP A 282 8.62 1.00 5.46
CA TRP A 282 8.32 2.05 6.44
C TRP A 282 8.11 3.41 5.78
N GLU A 283 7.06 4.11 6.20
CA GLU A 283 6.72 5.45 5.74
C GLU A 283 6.31 6.32 6.93
N TRP A 284 6.79 7.55 7.00
CA TRP A 284 6.37 8.56 7.95
C TRP A 284 5.00 9.14 7.57
N ASN A 285 4.16 9.43 8.54
CA ASN A 285 3.02 10.32 8.35
C ASN A 285 3.55 11.75 8.15
N HIS A 286 3.48 12.26 6.92
CA HIS A 286 4.17 13.49 6.46
C HIS A 286 5.69 13.35 6.43
N ASN A 287 6.42 14.37 5.94
CA ASN A 287 7.88 14.36 5.97
C ASN A 287 8.37 14.35 7.43
N PRO A 288 9.40 13.55 7.73
CA PRO A 288 10.00 13.58 9.05
C PRO A 288 10.86 14.83 9.25
N ASP A 289 10.93 15.32 10.48
CA ASP A 289 12.02 16.19 10.91
C ASP A 289 13.25 15.32 11.20
N VAL A 290 14.24 15.43 10.32
CA VAL A 290 15.48 14.63 10.37
C VAL A 290 16.37 14.92 11.58
N SER A 291 16.14 16.02 12.32
CA SER A 291 16.79 16.25 13.61
C SER A 291 16.18 15.42 14.74
N GLY A 292 14.94 14.96 14.55
CA GLY A 292 14.14 14.22 15.53
C GLY A 292 14.24 12.71 15.45
N PHE A 293 15.06 12.14 14.58
CA PHE A 293 15.30 10.71 14.57
C PHE A 293 16.69 10.33 14.08
N GLU A 294 17.11 9.14 14.46
CA GLU A 294 18.31 8.48 13.96
C GLU A 294 18.02 6.99 13.78
N VAL A 295 18.57 6.36 12.74
CA VAL A 295 18.57 4.91 12.61
C VAL A 295 20.01 4.43 12.72
N ASN A 296 20.28 3.60 13.71
CA ASN A 296 21.59 3.00 13.93
C ASN A 296 21.42 1.69 14.69
N ASN A 297 21.12 0.61 13.97
CA ASN A 297 20.77 -0.69 14.55
C ASN A 297 19.62 -0.57 15.57
N GLY A 298 18.55 0.09 15.15
CA GLY A 298 17.46 0.56 15.99
C GLY A 298 17.12 2.03 15.72
N PRO A 299 15.83 2.42 15.67
CA PRO A 299 15.43 3.80 15.55
C PRO A 299 15.46 4.46 16.93
N THR A 300 16.16 5.59 17.04
CA THR A 300 16.02 6.51 18.18
C THR A 300 15.15 7.67 17.75
N LEU A 301 14.01 7.82 18.40
CA LEU A 301 13.07 8.92 18.17
C LEU A 301 13.24 9.97 19.26
N ARG A 302 13.26 11.24 18.86
CA ARG A 302 13.37 12.42 19.73
C ARG A 302 12.25 13.37 19.33
N THR A 303 11.74 14.15 20.28
CA THR A 303 10.72 15.14 19.89
C THR A 303 11.37 16.38 19.37
N VAL A 304 10.74 16.93 18.35
CA VAL A 304 11.15 18.17 17.71
C VAL A 304 10.26 19.33 18.11
N THR A 305 9.00 19.03 18.43
CA THR A 305 8.00 19.99 18.90
C THR A 305 7.17 19.38 20.01
N VAL A 306 6.64 20.23 20.90
CA VAL A 306 5.66 19.81 21.91
C VAL A 306 4.31 19.66 21.21
N ALA A 307 3.79 18.44 21.12
CA ALA A 307 2.52 18.15 20.45
C ALA A 307 1.55 17.41 21.37
N SER A 308 0.40 18.04 21.68
CA SER A 308 -0.69 17.41 22.43
C SER A 308 -1.66 16.61 21.55
N ASP A 309 -1.49 16.68 20.23
CA ASP A 309 -2.35 16.07 19.22
C ASP A 309 -1.54 15.08 18.37
N LEU A 310 -2.05 13.87 18.19
CA LEU A 310 -1.42 12.82 17.36
C LEU A 310 -1.29 13.25 15.90
N TYR A 311 -2.30 13.93 15.37
CA TYR A 311 -2.35 14.23 13.95
C TYR A 311 -1.39 15.34 13.53
N SER A 312 -0.92 16.16 14.48
CA SER A 312 0.10 17.19 14.24
C SER A 312 1.49 16.80 14.74
N ALA A 313 1.67 15.58 15.25
CA ALA A 313 2.97 15.13 15.73
C ALA A 313 3.87 14.68 14.57
N HIS A 314 5.01 15.36 14.45
CA HIS A 314 6.09 14.94 13.55
C HIS A 314 6.63 13.56 13.95
N ASN A 315 7.33 12.92 13.01
CA ASN A 315 8.05 11.67 13.23
C ASN A 315 7.16 10.54 13.77
N THR A 316 5.92 10.47 13.29
CA THR A 316 5.07 9.29 13.46
C THR A 316 5.41 8.31 12.34
N LEU A 317 6.21 7.28 12.66
CA LEU A 317 6.65 6.25 11.72
C LEU A 317 5.55 5.23 11.52
N THR A 318 5.22 4.86 10.29
CA THR A 318 4.06 3.99 9.98
C THR A 318 4.42 2.78 9.12
N HIS A 319 3.60 1.74 9.24
CA HIS A 319 3.64 0.53 8.42
C HIS A 319 2.20 0.08 8.09
N ARG A 320 2.01 -0.45 6.88
CA ARG A 320 0.72 -1.02 6.44
C ARG A 320 0.34 -2.25 7.29
N ILE A 321 -0.94 -2.41 7.58
CA ILE A 321 -1.43 -3.61 8.26
C ILE A 321 -1.69 -4.70 7.21
N ARG A 322 -1.11 -5.88 7.42
CA ARG A 322 -1.40 -7.06 6.59
C ARG A 322 -2.65 -7.76 7.07
N GLY A 323 -3.59 -8.01 6.17
CA GLY A 323 -4.84 -8.68 6.48
C GLY A 323 -4.79 -10.19 6.31
N PRO A 324 -5.90 -10.88 6.60
CA PRO A 324 -7.18 -10.34 7.09
C PRO A 324 -7.15 -9.86 8.55
N ILE A 325 -6.25 -10.42 9.36
CA ILE A 325 -6.02 -10.02 10.75
C ILE A 325 -4.52 -9.81 10.93
N GLY A 326 -4.12 -8.58 11.20
CA GLY A 326 -2.72 -8.18 11.37
C GLY A 326 -2.32 -8.11 12.85
N THR A 327 -1.10 -8.53 13.17
CA THR A 327 -0.50 -8.32 14.49
C THR A 327 0.80 -7.55 14.34
N GLY A 328 0.87 -6.36 14.95
CA GLY A 328 2.08 -5.56 15.05
C GLY A 328 2.56 -5.51 16.49
N THR A 329 3.85 -5.76 16.73
CA THR A 329 4.48 -5.58 18.05
C THR A 329 5.69 -4.68 17.89
N VAL A 330 5.81 -3.68 18.77
CA VAL A 330 6.98 -2.81 18.84
C VAL A 330 7.65 -3.00 20.19
N HIS A 331 8.98 -3.03 20.19
CA HIS A 331 9.81 -3.08 21.38
C HIS A 331 10.41 -1.68 21.61
N LEU A 332 10.19 -1.14 22.80
CA LEU A 332 10.57 0.23 23.16
C LEU A 332 11.44 0.20 24.43
N ASN A 333 12.57 0.89 24.38
CA ASN A 333 13.26 1.33 25.58
C ASN A 333 12.84 2.77 25.91
N VAL A 334 12.25 2.96 27.09
CA VAL A 334 11.67 4.24 27.51
C VAL A 334 12.45 4.91 28.64
N ALA A 335 13.65 4.43 28.97
CA ALA A 335 14.45 4.94 30.08
C ALA A 335 14.82 6.42 29.95
N SER A 336 14.92 6.92 28.72
CA SER A 336 15.36 8.30 28.42
C SER A 336 14.20 9.29 28.21
N MET A 337 12.95 8.89 28.44
CA MET A 337 11.81 9.82 28.35
C MET A 337 11.94 10.95 29.39
N ALA A 338 11.73 12.18 28.94
CA ALA A 338 11.60 13.35 29.79
C ALA A 338 10.17 13.51 30.35
N ASP A 339 10.00 14.46 31.28
CA ASP A 339 8.69 14.71 31.89
C ASP A 339 7.75 15.32 30.85
N GLY A 340 6.55 14.75 30.75
CA GLY A 340 5.55 15.09 29.76
C GLY A 340 5.63 14.26 28.48
N ASP A 341 6.63 13.41 28.31
CA ASP A 341 6.79 12.60 27.11
C ASP A 341 5.71 11.53 26.98
N ARG A 342 5.34 11.24 25.73
CA ARG A 342 4.51 10.09 25.38
C ARG A 342 5.09 9.39 24.17
N VAL A 343 5.15 8.07 24.22
CA VAL A 343 5.61 7.21 23.12
C VAL A 343 4.68 6.01 23.00
N GLY A 344 4.37 5.54 21.79
CA GLY A 344 3.40 4.46 21.68
C GLY A 344 3.24 3.85 20.31
N LEU A 345 2.29 2.92 20.24
CA LEU A 345 1.81 2.24 19.04
C LEU A 345 0.36 2.65 18.76
N ALA A 346 0.12 3.28 17.61
CA ALA A 346 -1.21 3.74 17.21
C ALA A 346 -1.79 2.95 16.04
N ALA A 347 -3.10 2.73 16.12
CA ALA A 347 -3.96 2.45 14.98
C ALA A 347 -4.31 3.80 14.33
N LEU A 348 -3.52 4.21 13.34
CA LEU A 348 -3.56 5.56 12.77
C LEU A 348 -4.45 5.63 11.52
N ARG A 349 -5.48 6.47 11.59
CA ARG A 349 -6.39 6.88 10.49
C ARG A 349 -7.09 8.20 10.87
N ASP A 350 -8.10 8.62 10.10
CA ASP A 350 -8.99 9.73 10.47
C ASP A 350 -9.73 9.51 11.80
N LYS A 351 -10.01 8.25 12.15
CA LYS A 351 -10.38 7.84 13.51
C LYS A 351 -9.29 6.94 14.06
N SER A 352 -8.67 7.36 15.16
CA SER A 352 -7.51 6.70 15.72
C SER A 352 -7.69 6.31 17.18
N SER A 353 -6.86 5.36 17.60
CA SER A 353 -6.67 4.95 18.98
C SER A 353 -5.23 4.47 19.14
N TRP A 354 -4.66 4.59 20.34
CA TRP A 354 -3.28 4.18 20.59
C TRP A 354 -3.05 3.66 22.00
N ILE A 355 -2.03 2.81 22.13
CA ILE A 355 -1.44 2.38 23.40
C ILE A 355 -0.04 2.96 23.52
N GLY A 356 0.40 3.38 24.70
CA GLY A 356 1.72 3.93 24.87
C GLY A 356 2.17 4.05 26.31
N ILE A 357 3.37 4.61 26.47
CA ILE A 357 3.94 5.03 27.75
C ILE A 357 3.80 6.54 27.85
N GLU A 358 3.34 7.02 29.00
CA GLU A 358 3.43 8.44 29.38
C GLU A 358 4.30 8.58 30.62
N ARG A 359 5.13 9.62 30.66
CA ARG A 359 5.88 10.02 31.85
C ARG A 359 5.30 11.32 32.43
N GLU A 360 4.85 11.27 33.67
CA GLU A 360 4.38 12.43 34.45
C GLU A 360 5.25 12.54 35.73
N GLY A 361 6.09 13.56 35.81
CA GLY A 361 7.18 13.65 36.79
C GLY A 361 8.11 12.44 36.65
N ASP A 362 8.23 11.65 37.72
CA ASP A 362 9.00 10.39 37.72
C ASP A 362 8.15 9.14 37.50
N VAL A 363 6.84 9.31 37.29
CA VAL A 363 5.90 8.19 37.15
C VAL A 363 5.74 7.83 35.68
N TYR A 364 6.00 6.56 35.35
CA TYR A 364 5.73 5.98 34.04
C TYR A 364 4.43 5.19 34.09
N SER A 365 3.56 5.41 33.11
CA SER A 365 2.29 4.70 33.02
C SER A 365 2.08 4.14 31.61
N ILE A 366 1.54 2.92 31.55
CA ILE A 366 0.87 2.43 30.34
C ILE A 366 -0.45 3.16 30.20
N VAL A 367 -0.73 3.70 29.02
CA VAL A 367 -2.01 4.35 28.71
C VAL A 367 -2.59 3.81 27.42
N THR A 368 -3.91 3.80 27.36
CA THR A 368 -4.65 3.71 26.10
C THR A 368 -5.48 4.96 25.92
N VAL A 369 -5.48 5.51 24.71
CA VAL A 369 -6.24 6.71 24.36
C VAL A 369 -7.10 6.42 23.15
N GLY A 370 -8.39 6.69 23.27
CA GLY A 370 -9.37 6.48 22.22
C GLY A 370 -10.13 7.75 21.88
N GLY A 371 -10.92 7.70 20.81
CA GLY A 371 -11.77 8.83 20.39
C GLY A 371 -11.02 9.96 19.70
N LEU A 372 -9.84 9.68 19.12
CA LEU A 372 -9.16 10.63 18.24
C LEU A 372 -9.90 10.67 16.91
N THR A 373 -10.29 11.87 16.45
CA THR A 373 -11.07 12.02 15.21
C THR A 373 -10.67 13.26 14.44
N MET A 374 -10.81 13.21 13.12
CA MET A 374 -10.72 14.37 12.22
C MET A 374 -12.11 14.83 11.74
N ASN A 375 -12.19 16.10 11.35
CA ASN A 375 -13.29 16.68 10.58
C ASN A 375 -13.19 16.29 9.10
N THR A 376 -14.23 16.61 8.32
CA THR A 376 -14.26 16.37 6.86
C THR A 376 -13.26 17.22 6.07
N ASP A 377 -12.70 18.27 6.67
CA ASP A 377 -11.60 19.07 6.11
C ASP A 377 -10.21 18.58 6.58
N TRP A 378 -10.17 17.43 7.25
CA TRP A 378 -8.96 16.77 7.78
C TRP A 378 -8.20 17.57 8.85
N THR A 379 -8.89 18.50 9.50
CA THR A 379 -8.42 19.10 10.77
C THR A 379 -8.80 18.22 11.95
N THR A 380 -8.04 18.31 13.05
CA THR A 380 -8.34 17.58 14.29
C THR A 380 -9.67 18.03 14.89
N ASN A 381 -10.60 17.09 15.05
CA ASN A 381 -11.85 17.29 15.77
C ASN A 381 -11.74 16.91 17.25
N SER A 382 -10.98 15.85 17.54
CA SER A 382 -10.73 15.38 18.91
C SER A 382 -9.33 14.81 19.02
N THR A 383 -8.60 15.21 20.06
CA THR A 383 -7.31 14.65 20.47
C THR A 383 -7.45 13.35 21.29
N GLY A 384 -8.70 12.89 21.49
CA GLY A 384 -9.01 11.70 22.26
C GLY A 384 -8.97 11.92 23.77
N ALA A 385 -9.27 10.86 24.51
CA ALA A 385 -9.22 10.82 25.97
C ALA A 385 -8.60 9.50 26.45
N VAL A 386 -7.96 9.54 27.62
CA VAL A 386 -7.45 8.33 28.28
C VAL A 386 -8.62 7.40 28.58
N VAL A 387 -8.57 6.20 28.00
CA VAL A 387 -9.53 5.12 28.23
C VAL A 387 -9.12 4.32 29.45
N GLU A 388 -7.83 4.00 29.56
CA GLU A 388 -7.27 3.27 30.69
C GLU A 388 -5.82 3.69 30.93
N ARG A 389 -5.42 3.74 32.20
CA ARG A 389 -4.06 4.03 32.67
C ARG A 389 -3.65 3.04 33.76
N ARG A 390 -2.46 2.45 33.62
CA ARG A 390 -1.86 1.53 34.60
C ARG A 390 -0.42 1.95 34.91
N PRO A 391 0.07 1.83 36.15
CA PRO A 391 1.48 2.10 36.46
C PRO A 391 2.39 1.09 35.73
N LEU A 392 3.51 1.55 35.17
CA LEU A 392 4.53 0.70 34.54
C LEU A 392 5.56 0.14 35.55
N ALA A 393 5.47 0.57 36.83
CA ALA A 393 6.46 0.28 37.87
C ALA A 393 7.90 0.59 37.39
N ASP A 394 8.84 -0.32 37.63
CA ASP A 394 10.26 -0.12 37.31
C ASP A 394 10.65 -0.54 35.89
N ALA A 395 9.71 -1.07 35.08
CA ALA A 395 10.00 -1.53 33.73
C ALA A 395 10.34 -0.35 32.80
N ARG A 396 11.40 -0.49 31.98
CA ARG A 396 11.79 0.48 30.95
C ARG A 396 11.98 -0.13 29.57
N ASP A 397 12.01 -1.45 29.48
CA ASP A 397 11.92 -2.20 28.22
C ASP A 397 10.51 -2.76 28.12
N VAL A 398 9.75 -2.29 27.12
CA VAL A 398 8.32 -2.57 27.01
C VAL A 398 7.99 -2.97 25.58
N TYR A 399 7.12 -3.96 25.46
CA TYR A 399 6.54 -4.38 24.20
C TYR A 399 5.11 -3.88 24.13
N LEU A 400 4.76 -3.16 23.06
CA LEU A 400 3.38 -2.77 22.78
C LEU A 400 2.89 -3.56 21.57
N ARG A 401 1.69 -4.12 21.66
CA ARG A 401 1.11 -4.94 20.60
C ARG A 401 -0.28 -4.45 20.22
N MET A 402 -0.50 -4.45 18.92
CA MET A 402 -1.78 -4.19 18.28
C MET A 402 -2.19 -5.45 17.50
N VAL A 403 -3.42 -5.93 17.71
CA VAL A 403 -4.08 -6.92 16.85
C VAL A 403 -5.25 -6.24 16.16
N ALA A 404 -5.22 -6.18 14.83
CA ALA A 404 -6.20 -5.49 14.01
C ALA A 404 -6.94 -6.48 13.10
N ASP A 405 -8.26 -6.60 13.28
CA ASP A 405 -9.15 -7.27 12.33
C ASP A 405 -9.57 -6.27 11.26
N ILE A 406 -9.10 -6.50 10.04
CA ILE A 406 -9.35 -5.63 8.88
C ILE A 406 -10.11 -6.34 7.77
N ARG A 407 -10.89 -7.38 8.14
CA ARG A 407 -11.76 -8.07 7.18
C ARG A 407 -12.85 -7.15 6.64
N PRO A 408 -13.15 -7.24 5.34
CA PRO A 408 -14.24 -6.48 4.73
C PRO A 408 -15.62 -6.97 5.17
N GLY A 409 -16.62 -6.09 5.08
CA GLY A 409 -18.03 -6.40 5.36
C GLY A 409 -18.58 -5.89 6.69
N GLY A 410 -17.78 -5.18 7.49
CA GLY A 410 -18.23 -4.53 8.71
C GLY A 410 -17.14 -3.64 9.31
N PRO A 411 -17.45 -2.88 10.37
CA PRO A 411 -16.40 -2.18 11.10
C PRO A 411 -15.51 -3.25 11.77
N GLY A 412 -14.24 -3.30 11.35
CA GLY A 412 -13.22 -4.13 11.99
C GLY A 412 -12.92 -3.64 13.41
N ASN A 413 -11.91 -4.21 14.05
CA ASN A 413 -11.53 -3.79 15.41
C ASN A 413 -10.05 -3.93 15.71
N VAL A 414 -9.59 -3.17 16.69
CA VAL A 414 -8.22 -3.21 17.20
C VAL A 414 -8.23 -3.51 18.69
N VAL A 415 -7.39 -4.44 19.11
CA VAL A 415 -7.12 -4.73 20.51
C VAL A 415 -5.65 -4.41 20.81
N PHE A 416 -5.43 -3.66 21.89
CA PHE A 416 -4.10 -3.33 22.37
C PHE A 416 -3.71 -4.18 23.57
N SER A 417 -2.44 -4.54 23.62
CA SER A 417 -1.83 -5.24 24.74
C SER A 417 -0.40 -4.78 24.95
N TYR A 418 0.16 -5.00 26.13
CA TYR A 418 1.56 -4.72 26.42
C TYR A 418 2.22 -5.89 27.15
N SER A 419 3.54 -5.93 27.15
CA SER A 419 4.35 -6.89 27.90
C SER A 419 5.63 -6.21 28.40
N VAL A 420 6.12 -6.63 29.56
CA VAL A 420 7.41 -6.20 30.13
C VAL A 420 8.48 -7.30 30.07
N ASP A 421 8.14 -8.49 29.56
CA ASP A 421 9.04 -9.63 29.40
C ASP A 421 9.11 -10.15 27.95
N GLY A 422 8.32 -9.56 27.05
CA GLY A 422 8.22 -9.94 25.64
C GLY A 422 7.44 -11.23 25.38
N GLN A 423 6.92 -11.89 26.42
CA GLN A 423 6.26 -13.20 26.33
C GLN A 423 4.81 -13.13 26.77
N ASN A 424 4.55 -12.54 27.94
CA ASN A 424 3.23 -12.45 28.53
C ASN A 424 2.61 -11.09 28.20
N PHE A 425 1.59 -11.10 27.33
CA PHE A 425 0.88 -9.89 26.91
C PHE A 425 -0.43 -9.72 27.67
N GLU A 426 -0.61 -8.55 28.27
CA GLU A 426 -1.83 -8.16 28.96
C GLU A 426 -2.62 -7.16 28.12
N THR A 427 -3.90 -7.43 27.89
CA THR A 427 -4.81 -6.49 27.24
C THR A 427 -5.07 -5.27 28.13
N VAL A 428 -5.07 -4.09 27.51
CA VAL A 428 -5.36 -2.80 28.16
C VAL A 428 -6.37 -2.04 27.31
N GLY A 429 -7.36 -1.44 27.95
CA GLY A 429 -8.43 -0.69 27.31
C GLY A 429 -9.50 -1.58 26.66
N ALA A 430 -10.55 -0.92 26.19
CA ALA A 430 -11.57 -1.57 25.38
C ALA A 430 -11.10 -1.73 23.92
N SER A 431 -11.73 -2.66 23.20
CA SER A 431 -11.54 -2.82 21.75
C SER A 431 -11.91 -1.52 21.02
N PHE A 432 -11.04 -1.06 20.13
CA PHE A 432 -11.28 0.10 19.28
C PHE A 432 -11.97 -0.35 17.98
N THR A 433 -13.20 0.12 17.74
CA THR A 433 -13.92 -0.14 16.50
C THR A 433 -13.36 0.70 15.35
N LEU A 434 -12.96 0.03 14.27
CA LEU A 434 -12.43 0.68 13.08
C LEU A 434 -13.53 1.36 12.28
N TYR A 435 -13.15 2.45 11.63
CA TYR A 435 -14.00 3.12 10.66
C TYR A 435 -13.82 2.48 9.28
N ASN A 436 -14.92 2.18 8.59
CA ASN A 436 -14.95 1.47 7.31
C ASN A 436 -15.22 2.38 6.09
N ASN A 437 -15.32 3.68 6.32
CA ASN A 437 -15.51 4.70 5.30
C ASN A 437 -14.27 4.89 4.42
N TRP A 438 -14.48 5.34 3.19
CA TRP A 438 -13.47 5.42 2.13
C TRP A 438 -12.87 6.82 1.97
N GLU A 439 -13.42 7.85 2.62
CA GLU A 439 -13.11 9.26 2.37
C GLU A 439 -11.68 9.65 2.74
N PHE A 440 -11.06 8.93 3.68
CA PHE A 440 -9.63 9.08 3.99
C PHE A 440 -8.73 8.36 2.97
N PHE A 441 -9.34 7.55 2.09
CA PHE A 441 -8.79 6.65 1.07
C PHE A 441 -7.82 5.58 1.57
N LEU A 442 -6.85 5.96 2.39
CA LEU A 442 -5.84 5.07 2.93
C LEU A 442 -6.45 4.17 4.02
N ALA A 443 -5.92 2.95 4.09
CA ALA A 443 -6.20 2.03 5.18
C ALA A 443 -5.64 2.51 6.52
N LEU A 444 -5.97 1.75 7.56
CA LEU A 444 -5.31 1.84 8.85
C LEU A 444 -3.81 1.50 8.74
N GLY A 445 -2.96 2.36 9.28
CA GLY A 445 -1.53 2.09 9.51
C GLY A 445 -1.26 1.78 10.98
N GLY A 446 -0.33 0.87 11.26
CA GLY A 446 0.30 0.79 12.58
C GLY A 446 1.40 1.84 12.66
N SER A 447 1.51 2.62 13.73
CA SER A 447 2.55 3.65 13.83
C SER A 447 3.22 3.77 15.18
N VAL A 448 4.51 4.14 15.17
CA VAL A 448 5.32 4.47 16.36
C VAL A 448 5.48 5.98 16.43
N ARG A 449 5.16 6.57 17.59
CA ARG A 449 5.23 8.02 17.83
C ARG A 449 6.05 8.34 19.08
N VAL A 450 6.69 9.52 19.12
CA VAL A 450 7.06 10.25 20.35
C VAL A 450 6.43 11.66 20.33
N SER A 451 5.83 12.16 21.41
CA SER A 451 4.92 13.33 21.37
C SER A 451 5.38 14.64 22.04
N SER A 452 6.29 14.62 23.00
CA SER A 452 6.76 15.83 23.71
C SER A 452 8.05 15.55 24.48
N PHE A 453 8.93 16.55 24.66
CA PHE A 453 9.96 16.66 25.70
C PHE A 453 9.84 18.04 26.33
N THR A 454 10.09 18.14 27.63
CA THR A 454 10.45 19.41 28.26
C THR A 454 11.97 19.59 28.18
N ASN A 455 12.45 20.75 27.71
CA ASN A 455 13.88 21.04 27.77
C ASN A 455 14.32 21.05 29.24
N ALA A 456 15.39 20.31 29.54
CA ALA A 456 16.13 20.45 30.80
C ALA A 456 16.87 21.79 30.87
#